data_AF-A0A8X6YMM7-F1
#
_entry.id   AF-A0A8X6YMM7-F1
#
_cell.length_a   1.000
_cell.length_b   1.000
_cell.length_c   1.000
_cell.angle_alpha   90.00
_cell.angle_beta   90.00
_cell.angle_gamma   90.00
#
_symmetry.space_group_name_H-M   'P 1'
#
loop_
_entity.id
_entity.type
_entity.pdbx_description
1 polymer ?
#
loop_
_entity_poly.entity_id
_entity_poly.type
_entity_poly.pdbx_seq_one_letter_code
_entity_poly.pdbx_strand_id
1 'polypeptide(L)'
;MPDLKELQMVGNQLGELTKDSFASIVPKLTTFKMHDNPIKCGCSIHWITSIDRSKWRGPWFSGECTAPKELEGKSLKELNNSHFQHCRE
;
A
#
# COMPACT_ATOMS: atom_id res chain seq x y z
N MET A 1 -16.33 -8.98 -7.08
CA MET A 1 -16.71 -9.04 -5.65
C MET A 1 -17.33 -7.71 -5.26
N PRO A 2 -18.67 -7.59 -5.13
CA PRO A 2 -19.29 -6.27 -4.96
C PRO A 2 -19.02 -5.61 -3.59
N ASP A 3 -18.84 -6.41 -2.52
CA ASP A 3 -18.87 -5.91 -1.13
C ASP A 3 -17.64 -6.26 -0.28
N LEU A 4 -16.46 -6.40 -0.87
CA LEU A 4 -15.25 -6.61 -0.05
C LEU A 4 -15.00 -5.36 0.82
N LYS A 5 -15.07 -5.51 2.14
CA LYS A 5 -14.81 -4.46 3.15
C LYS A 5 -13.50 -4.67 3.88
N GLU A 6 -13.08 -5.91 4.03
CA GLU A 6 -11.89 -6.27 4.80
C GLU A 6 -10.97 -7.15 3.94
N LEU A 7 -9.71 -6.73 3.86
CA LEU A 7 -8.65 -7.48 3.20
C LEU A 7 -7.46 -7.58 4.16
N GLN A 8 -7.15 -8.79 4.59
CA GLN A 8 -5.98 -9.07 5.42
C GLN A 8 -5.11 -10.10 4.71
N MET A 9 -3.87 -9.72 4.40
CA MET A 9 -2.85 -10.57 3.77
C MET A 9 -1.57 -10.53 4.58
N VAL A 10 -1.68 -10.61 5.91
CA VAL A 10 -0.55 -10.54 6.85
C VAL A 10 0.35 -11.76 6.74
N GLY A 11 1.68 -11.59 6.82
CA GLY A 11 2.62 -12.71 6.87
C GLY A 11 2.71 -13.53 5.58
N ASN A 12 2.39 -12.91 4.43
CA ASN A 12 2.43 -13.55 3.13
C ASN A 12 3.70 -13.14 2.36
N GLN A 13 3.80 -13.56 1.11
CA GLN A 13 4.93 -13.25 0.21
C GLN A 13 4.56 -12.14 -0.80
N LEU A 14 3.77 -11.15 -0.37
CA LEU A 14 3.32 -10.07 -1.25
C LEU A 14 4.49 -9.11 -1.54
N GLY A 15 5.13 -9.29 -2.70
CA GLY A 15 6.28 -8.51 -3.10
C GLY A 15 5.94 -7.14 -3.69
N GLU A 16 4.81 -7.01 -4.37
CA GLU A 16 4.41 -5.80 -5.07
C GLU A 16 2.91 -5.53 -4.94
N LEU A 17 2.55 -4.26 -4.81
CA LEU A 17 1.17 -3.79 -4.80
C LEU A 17 0.88 -3.04 -6.09
N THR A 18 0.51 -3.76 -7.15
CA THR A 18 0.22 -3.15 -8.44
C THR A 18 -1.13 -2.42 -8.43
N LYS A 19 -1.21 -1.33 -9.22
CA LYS A 19 -2.43 -0.52 -9.36
C LYS A 19 -3.62 -1.37 -9.82
N ASP A 20 -3.42 -2.22 -10.81
CA ASP A 20 -4.51 -3.00 -11.43
C ASP A 20 -5.16 -3.98 -10.44
N SER A 21 -4.39 -4.53 -9.51
CA SER A 21 -4.90 -5.49 -8.53
C SER A 21 -5.63 -4.83 -7.36
N PHE A 22 -5.17 -3.66 -6.90
CA PHE A 22 -5.64 -3.10 -5.62
C PHE A 22 -6.38 -1.75 -5.73
N ALA A 23 -6.06 -0.91 -6.72
CA ALA A 23 -6.55 0.47 -6.74
C ALA A 23 -8.08 0.57 -6.86
N SER A 24 -8.73 -0.42 -7.49
CA SER A 24 -10.19 -0.45 -7.65
C SER A 24 -10.94 -0.91 -6.39
N ILE A 25 -10.29 -1.68 -5.51
CA ILE A 25 -10.91 -2.25 -4.30
C ILE A 25 -10.60 -1.43 -3.05
N VAL A 26 -9.41 -0.84 -2.95
CA VAL A 26 -8.97 -0.06 -1.78
C VAL A 26 -9.95 1.05 -1.37
N PRO A 27 -10.56 1.82 -2.29
CA PRO A 27 -11.54 2.85 -1.92
C PRO A 27 -12.82 2.32 -1.22
N LYS A 28 -13.09 1.02 -1.34
CA LYS A 28 -14.27 0.32 -0.77
C LYS A 28 -13.96 -0.39 0.55
N LEU A 29 -12.68 -0.61 0.85
CA LEU A 29 -12.21 -1.30 2.04
C LEU A 29 -12.27 -0.37 3.26
N THR A 30 -12.59 -0.95 4.41
CA THR A 30 -12.45 -0.37 5.75
C THR A 30 -11.21 -0.89 6.47
N THR A 31 -10.76 -2.10 6.14
CA THR A 31 -9.55 -2.74 6.66
C THR A 31 -8.68 -3.25 5.51
N PHE A 32 -7.42 -2.85 5.49
CA PHE A 32 -6.41 -3.32 4.55
C PHE A 32 -5.07 -3.54 5.25
N LYS A 33 -4.84 -4.78 5.70
CA LYS A 33 -3.63 -5.17 6.44
C LYS A 33 -2.72 -6.06 5.60
N MET A 34 -1.45 -5.70 5.54
CA MET A 34 -0.42 -6.37 4.74
C MET A 34 0.97 -6.24 5.39
N HIS A 35 1.04 -6.04 6.70
CA HIS A 35 2.32 -6.12 7.42
C HIS A 35 2.92 -7.53 7.32
N ASP A 36 4.22 -7.62 7.62
CA ASP A 36 5.02 -8.84 7.48
C ASP A 36 5.02 -9.42 6.05
N ASN A 37 5.05 -8.53 5.05
CA ASN A 37 5.22 -8.88 3.64
C ASN A 37 6.45 -8.18 3.06
N PRO A 38 7.16 -8.81 2.09
CA PRO A 38 8.33 -8.22 1.44
C PRO A 38 7.98 -7.16 0.40
N ILE A 39 7.23 -6.13 0.79
CA ILE A 39 6.68 -5.12 -0.13
C ILE A 39 7.78 -4.22 -0.68
N LYS A 40 7.89 -4.15 -2.00
CA LYS A 40 8.80 -3.25 -2.73
C LYS A 40 8.08 -1.95 -3.07
N CYS A 41 8.50 -0.86 -2.45
CA CYS A 41 7.96 0.48 -2.63
C CYS A 41 8.59 1.23 -3.81
N GLY A 42 8.47 0.65 -5.00
CA GLY A 42 8.87 1.29 -6.27
C GLY A 42 7.70 1.95 -7.00
N CYS A 43 7.86 2.23 -8.30
CA CYS A 43 6.82 2.90 -9.09
C CYS A 43 5.50 2.12 -9.19
N SER A 44 5.53 0.79 -9.06
CA SER A 44 4.31 -0.04 -9.11
C SER A 44 3.31 0.26 -7.99
N ILE A 45 3.77 0.78 -6.85
CA ILE A 45 2.95 1.16 -5.69
C ILE A 45 2.64 2.67 -5.64
N HIS A 46 3.12 3.49 -6.58
CA HIS A 46 2.98 4.95 -6.54
C HIS A 46 1.52 5.41 -6.38
N TRP A 47 0.56 4.67 -6.95
CA TRP A 47 -0.88 4.92 -6.81
C TRP A 47 -1.37 5.01 -5.36
N ILE A 48 -0.62 4.45 -4.41
CA ILE A 48 -0.92 4.54 -2.97
C ILE A 48 -0.89 5.98 -2.47
N THR A 49 -0.20 6.88 -3.15
CA THR A 49 -0.17 8.31 -2.79
C THR A 49 -1.49 9.01 -3.10
N SER A 50 -2.28 8.47 -4.04
CA SER A 50 -3.56 9.01 -4.48
C SER A 50 -4.76 8.51 -3.67
N ILE A 51 -4.56 7.58 -2.73
CA ILE A 51 -5.66 7.07 -1.91
C ILE A 51 -6.12 8.12 -0.90
N ASP A 52 -7.43 8.18 -0.66
CA ASP A 52 -8.01 9.03 0.38
C ASP A 52 -7.63 8.51 1.78
N ARG A 53 -6.63 9.13 2.39
CA ARG A 53 -6.12 8.77 3.73
C ARG A 53 -7.10 9.10 4.85
N SER A 54 -8.10 9.95 4.61
CA SER A 54 -9.07 10.32 5.65
C SER A 54 -9.88 9.12 6.14
N LYS A 55 -10.03 8.09 5.29
CA LYS A 55 -10.66 6.81 5.60
C LYS A 55 -9.78 5.85 6.40
N TRP A 56 -8.46 6.03 6.36
CA TRP A 56 -7.48 5.10 6.91
C TRP A 56 -6.96 5.51 8.29
N ARG A 57 -7.84 6.08 9.13
CA ARG A 57 -7.52 6.46 10.50
C ARG A 57 -7.43 5.22 11.39
N GLY A 58 -6.39 5.13 12.23
CA GLY A 58 -6.20 3.99 13.14
C GLY A 58 -5.48 2.79 12.52
N PRO A 59 -5.47 1.60 13.16
CA PRO A 59 -4.64 0.45 12.79
C PRO A 59 -5.15 -0.34 11.57
N TRP A 60 -6.15 0.18 10.85
CA TRP A 60 -6.86 -0.54 9.81
C TRP A 60 -6.17 -0.55 8.45
N PHE A 61 -5.13 0.26 8.26
CA PHE A 61 -4.24 0.18 7.11
C PHE A 61 -2.81 -0.03 7.61
N SER A 62 -2.18 -1.14 7.25
CA SER A 62 -0.84 -1.48 7.76
C SER A 62 -0.01 -2.22 6.73
N GLY A 63 1.27 -1.91 6.71
CA GLY A 63 2.26 -2.45 5.78
C GLY A 63 3.48 -1.55 5.78
N GLU A 64 4.64 -2.15 5.51
CA GLU A 64 5.94 -1.49 5.52
C GLU A 64 6.72 -1.88 4.27
N CYS A 65 7.52 -0.94 3.78
CA CYS A 65 8.42 -1.20 2.68
C CYS A 65 9.61 -2.04 3.16
N THR A 66 9.99 -3.05 2.39
CA THR A 66 11.24 -3.80 2.58
C THR A 66 12.29 -3.44 1.53
N ALA A 67 11.88 -2.72 0.50
CA ALA A 67 12.73 -2.16 -0.53
C ALA A 67 12.06 -0.92 -1.14
N PRO A 68 12.79 -0.03 -1.84
CA PRO A 68 14.24 0.02 -1.89
C PRO A 68 14.84 0.42 -0.53
N LYS A 69 16.17 0.35 -0.39
CA LYS A 69 16.87 0.51 0.91
C LYS A 69 16.55 1.84 1.59
N GLU A 70 16.28 2.89 0.81
CA GLU A 70 15.94 4.23 1.29
C GLU A 70 14.55 4.30 1.94
N LEU A 71 13.67 3.35 1.62
CA LEU A 71 12.32 3.25 2.16
C LEU A 71 12.15 2.06 3.10
N GLU A 72 13.17 1.23 3.32
CA GLU A 72 13.10 0.06 4.18
C GLU A 72 12.61 0.43 5.59
N GLY A 73 11.61 -0.31 6.10
CA GLY A 73 10.93 -0.05 7.38
C GLY A 73 9.90 1.10 7.35
N LYS A 74 9.78 1.83 6.24
CA LYS A 74 8.82 2.95 6.14
C LYS A 74 7.39 2.43 6.00
N SER A 75 6.47 3.03 6.76
CA SER A 75 5.05 2.68 6.66
C SER A 75 4.46 3.13 5.34
N LEU A 76 3.62 2.28 4.73
CA LEU A 76 2.85 2.61 3.52
C LEU A 76 1.94 3.85 3.71
N LYS A 77 1.56 4.16 4.96
CA LYS A 77 0.82 5.37 5.33
C LYS A 77 1.61 6.67 5.16
N GLU A 78 2.92 6.59 5.25
CA GLU A 78 3.84 7.74 5.27
C GLU A 78 4.39 8.04 3.88
N LEU A 79 4.27 7.10 2.95
CA LEU A 79 4.63 7.30 1.56
C LEU A 79 3.86 8.47 0.97
N ASN A 80 4.50 9.21 0.08
CA ASN A 80 3.95 10.41 -0.56
C ASN A 80 4.69 10.62 -1.89
N ASN A 81 4.28 11.62 -2.67
CA ASN A 81 4.86 11.85 -4.00
C ASN A 81 6.37 12.17 -3.98
N SER A 82 6.94 12.69 -2.88
CA SER A 82 8.38 12.97 -2.82
C SER A 82 9.22 11.69 -2.85
N HIS A 83 8.68 10.56 -2.39
CA HIS A 83 9.35 9.27 -2.43
C HIS A 83 9.37 8.64 -3.84
N PHE A 84 8.54 9.16 -4.76
CA PHE A 84 8.34 8.60 -6.11
C PHE A 84 8.65 9.60 -7.22
N GLN A 85 9.39 10.67 -6.94
CA GLN A 85 9.71 11.72 -7.93
C GLN A 85 10.46 11.19 -9.17
N HIS A 86 11.11 10.03 -9.05
CA HIS A 86 11.83 9.37 -10.13
C HIS A 86 10.93 8.50 -11.03
N CYS A 87 9.67 8.27 -10.65
CA CYS A 87 8.72 7.52 -11.44
C CYS A 87 8.19 8.41 -12.58
N ARG A 88 8.32 7.93 -13.82
CA ARG A 88 7.61 8.53 -14.96
C ARG A 88 6.19 7.96 -14.99
N GLU A 89 5.23 8.84 -15.21
CA GLU A 89 3.81 8.49 -15.41
C GLU A 89 3.60 7.65 -16.67
#